data_AF-U5SAB2-F1
#
_entry.id   AF-U5SAB2-F1
#
_cell.length_a   1.000
_cell.length_b   1.000
_cell.length_c   1.000
_cell.angle_alpha   90.00
_cell.angle_beta   90.00
_cell.angle_gamma   90.00
#
_symmetry.space_group_name_H-M   'P 1'
#
loop_
_entity.id
_entity.type
_entity.pdbx_description
1 polymer ?
#
loop_
_entity_poly.entity_id
_entity_poly.type
_entity_poly.pdbx_seq_one_letter_code
_entity_poly.pdbx_strand_id
1 'polypeptide(L)' 'MLRRLIFSSFFISIIYFLLYYFVPALKNAVYSGGFWAVLHALMGVILIIGVFGIILFTLHYLFSDPNKN' A
#
# COMPACT_ATOMS: atom_id res chain seq x y z
N MET A 1 1.55 -15.84 10.95
CA MET A 1 1.62 -15.87 9.47
C MET A 1 0.90 -14.71 8.81
N LEU A 2 -0.38 -14.45 9.14
CA LEU A 2 -1.18 -13.38 8.52
C LEU A 2 -0.56 -11.97 8.61
N ARG A 3 -0.06 -11.56 9.79
CA ARG A 3 0.61 -10.25 9.94
C ARG A 3 1.79 -10.05 8.98
N ARG A 4 2.61 -11.09 8.81
CA ARG A 4 3.75 -11.07 7.88
C ARG A 4 3.28 -10.87 6.44
N LEU A 5 2.21 -11.56 6.02
CA LEU A 5 1.64 -11.40 4.70
C LEU A 5 1.14 -9.96 4.45
N ILE A 6 0.47 -9.35 5.44
CA ILE A 6 -0.04 -7.98 5.34
C ILE A 6 1.11 -6.97 5.19
N PHE A 7 2.15 -7.08 6.02
CA PHE A 7 3.31 -6.18 5.91
C PHE A 7 4.08 -6.40 4.62
N SER A 8 4.25 -7.65 4.19
CA SER A 8 4.91 -7.96 2.93
C SER A 8 4.12 -7.43 1.73
N SER A 9 2.80 -7.58 1.69
CA SER A 9 1.97 -7.07 0.59
C SER A 9 2.00 -5.53 0.53
N PHE A 10 1.96 -4.86 1.68
CA PHE A 10 2.14 -3.42 1.77
C PHE A 10 3.50 -2.96 1.26
N PHE A 11 4.58 -3.64 1.65
CA PHE A 11 5.92 -3.27 1.17
C PHE A 11 6.08 -3.50 -0.34
N ILE A 12 5.49 -4.58 -0.86
CA ILE A 12 5.45 -4.87 -2.30
C ILE A 12 4.69 -3.77 -3.05
N SER A 13 3.57 -3.27 -2.52
CA SER A 13 2.83 -2.19 -3.19
C SER A 13 3.63 -0.89 -3.24
N ILE A 14 4.40 -0.55 -2.19
CA ILE A 14 5.33 0.59 -2.22
C ILE A 14 6.36 0.42 -3.34
N ILE A 15 7.04 -0.73 -3.40
CA ILE A 15 8.04 -1.00 -4.45
C ILE A 15 7.39 -0.92 -5.83
N TYR A 16 6.20 -1.49 -6.00
CA TYR A 16 5.46 -1.45 -7.26
C TYR A 16 5.21 -0.01 -7.73
N PHE A 17 4.77 0.90 -6.84
CA PHE A 17 4.53 2.29 -7.22
C PHE A 17 5.81 3.09 -7.46
N LEU A 18 6.90 2.78 -6.75
CA LEU A 18 8.22 3.33 -7.07
C LEU A 18 8.65 2.91 -8.49
N LEU A 19 8.53 1.63 -8.82
CA LEU A 19 8.84 1.14 -10.18
C LEU A 19 7.92 1.77 -11.23
N TYR A 20 6.62 1.87 -10.95
CA TYR A 20 5.65 2.50 -11.86
C TYR A 20 6.01 3.97 -12.14
N TYR A 21 6.56 4.67 -11.15
CA TYR A 21 6.99 6.05 -11.30
C TYR A 21 8.23 6.18 -12.20
N PHE A 22 9.24 5.32 -12.01
CA PHE A 22 10.53 5.44 -12.71
C PHE A 22 10.63 4.66 -14.03
N VAL A 23 9.81 3.64 -14.25
CA VAL A 23 9.94 2.72 -15.40
C VAL A 23 8.82 2.97 -16.43
N PRO A 24 9.13 3.59 -17.59
CA PRO A 24 8.12 3.90 -18.61
C PRO A 24 7.41 2.66 -19.17
N ALA A 25 8.10 1.53 -19.25
CA ALA A 25 7.53 0.28 -19.73
C ALA A 25 6.35 -0.19 -18.86
N LEU A 26 6.45 -0.03 -17.53
CA LEU A 26 5.37 -0.40 -16.61
C LEU A 26 4.18 0.56 -16.75
N LYS A 27 4.45 1.86 -16.94
CA LYS A 27 3.40 2.84 -17.25
C LYS A 27 2.64 2.48 -18.52
N ASN A 28 3.36 2.19 -19.60
CA ASN A 28 2.76 1.81 -20.88
C ASN A 28 1.95 0.52 -20.75
N ALA A 29 2.44 -0.46 -20.00
CA ALA A 29 1.72 -1.69 -19.71
C ALA A 29 0.40 -1.42 -18.98
N VAL A 30 0.40 -0.57 -17.96
CA VAL A 30 -0.82 -0.17 -17.23
C VAL A 30 -1.80 0.58 -18.15
N TYR A 31 -1.32 1.53 -18.96
CA TYR A 31 -2.16 2.28 -19.91
C TYR A 31 -2.73 1.43 -21.04
N SER A 32 -2.04 0.35 -21.43
CA SER A 32 -2.56 -0.62 -22.39
C SER A 32 -3.79 -1.38 -21.88
N GLY A 33 -4.09 -1.28 -20.58
CA GLY A 33 -5.25 -1.89 -19.95
C GLY A 33 -5.05 -3.36 -19.56
N GLY A 34 -6.16 -4.08 -19.45
CA GLY A 34 -6.16 -5.52 -19.15
C GLY A 34 -5.59 -5.86 -17.76
N PHE A 35 -4.80 -6.93 -17.72
CA PHE A 35 -4.22 -7.45 -16.47
C PHE A 35 -3.44 -6.39 -15.68
N TRP A 36 -2.62 -5.58 -16.36
CA TRP A 36 -1.77 -4.59 -15.72
C TRP A 36 -2.56 -3.47 -15.05
N ALA A 37 -3.67 -3.04 -15.64
CA ALA A 37 -4.56 -2.05 -15.04
C ALA A 37 -5.25 -2.59 -13.77
N VAL A 38 -5.71 -3.84 -13.79
CA VAL A 38 -6.32 -4.48 -12.61
C VAL A 38 -5.29 -4.67 -11.50
N LEU A 39 -4.09 -5.15 -11.85
CA LEU A 39 -2.98 -5.28 -10.91
C LEU A 39 -2.62 -3.92 -10.31
N HIS A 40 -2.54 -2.87 -11.12
CA HIS A 40 -2.25 -1.51 -10.66
C HIS A 40 -3.29 -1.01 -9.65
N ALA A 41 -4.58 -1.19 -9.96
CA ALA A 41 -5.66 -0.81 -9.06
C ALA A 41 -5.60 -1.58 -7.74
N LEU A 42 -5.35 -2.89 -7.78
CA LEU A 42 -5.23 -3.73 -6.59
C LEU A 42 -4.04 -3.32 -5.71
N MET A 43 -2.89 -3.05 -6.32
CA MET A 43 -1.72 -2.53 -5.59
C MET A 43 -2.03 -1.18 -4.94
N GLY A 44 -2.81 -0.32 -5.63
CA GLY A 44 -3.30 0.94 -5.09
C GLY A 44 -4.15 0.77 -3.84
N VAL A 45 -5.10 -0.17 -3.87
CA VAL A 45 -5.95 -0.50 -2.70
C VAL A 45 -5.09 -0.95 -1.51
N ILE A 46 -4.14 -1.86 -1.74
CA ILE A 46 -3.24 -2.35 -0.69
C ILE A 46 -2.43 -1.20 -0.07
N LEU A 47 -1.89 -0.31 -0.91
CA LEU A 47 -1.14 0.86 -0.45
C LEU A 47 -2.00 1.80 0.39
N ILE A 48 -3.20 2.15 -0.08
CA ILE A 48 -4.13 3.06 0.62
C ILE A 48 -4.52 2.48 1.98
N ILE A 49 -4.90 1.20 2.03
CA ILE A 49 -5.28 0.54 3.29
C ILE A 49 -4.10 0.52 4.26
N GLY A 50 -2.88 0.25 3.78
CA GLY A 50 -1.68 0.25 4.62
C GLY A 50 -1.36 1.62 5.19
N VAL A 51 -1.37 2.68 4.35
CA VAL A 51 -1.15 4.06 4.79
C VAL A 51 -2.23 4.49 5.77
N PHE A 52 -3.49 4.23 5.47
CA PHE A 52 -4.62 4.56 6.35
C PHE A 52 -4.50 3.84 7.71
N GLY A 53 -4.13 2.56 7.71
CA GLY A 53 -3.88 1.80 8.94
C GLY A 53 -2.76 2.38 9.79
N ILE A 54 -1.66 2.82 9.17
CA ILE A 54 -0.56 3.50 9.88
C ILE A 54 -1.05 4.80 10.51
N ILE A 55 -1.77 5.63 9.75
CA ILE A 55 -2.32 6.91 10.25
C ILE A 55 -3.24 6.66 11.45
N LEU A 56 -4.19 5.73 11.33
CA LEU A 56 -5.10 5.40 12.44
C LEU A 56 -4.35 4.89 13.67
N PHE A 57 -3.34 4.04 13.48
CA PHE A 57 -2.54 3.54 14.59
C PHE A 57 -1.76 4.67 15.27
N THR A 58 -1.15 5.57 14.50
CA THR A 58 -0.46 6.74 15.04
C THR A 58 -1.41 7.68 15.78
N LEU A 59 -2.58 7.97 15.22
CA LEU A 59 -3.59 8.78 15.90
C LEU A 59 -4.06 8.11 17.19
N HIS A 60 -4.35 6.81 17.15
CA HIS A 60 -4.71 6.06 18.35
C HIS A 60 -3.63 6.17 19.42
N TYR A 61 -2.35 5.98 19.07
CA TYR A 61 -1.24 6.11 19.99
C TYR A 61 -1.09 7.52 20.59
N LEU A 62 -1.29 8.57 19.79
CA LEU A 62 -1.14 9.96 20.24
C LEU A 62 -2.30 10.44 21.13
N PHE A 63 -3.52 9.95 20.87
CA PHE A 63 -4.73 10.45 21.52
C PHE A 63 -5.35 9.49 22.54
N SER A 64 -4.94 8.23 22.55
CA SER A 64 -5.35 7.26 23.58
C SER A 64 -4.29 7.28 24.66
N ASP A 65 -4.57 8.09 25.70
CA ASP A 65 -3.72 8.29 26.86
C ASP A 65 -3.13 6.96 27.38
N PRO A 66 -1.81 6.72 27.26
CA PRO A 66 -1.20 5.45 27.67
C PRO A 66 -1.28 5.22 29.19
N ASN A 67 -1.65 6.24 29.97
CA ASN A 67 -1.83 6.18 31.42
C ASN A 67 -3.29 5.92 31.88
N LYS A 68 -4.21 5.62 30.95
CA LYS A 68 -5.62 5.36 31.28
C LYS A 68 -5.99 3.90 31.58
N ASN A 69 -5.01 3.02 31.78
CA ASN A 69 -5.21 1.68 32.34
C ASN A 69 -4.25 1.43 33.51
#